data_AF-A0A5E4ILV5-F1
#
_entry.id   AF-A0A5E4ILV5-F1
#
_cell.length_a   1.000
_cell.length_b   1.000
_cell.length_c   1.000
_cell.angle_alpha   90.00
_cell.angle_beta   90.00
_cell.angle_gamma   90.00
#
_symmetry.space_group_name_H-M   'P 1'
#
loop_
_entity.id
_entity.type
_entity.pdbx_description
1 polymer ?
#
loop_
_entity_poly.entity_id
_entity_poly.type
_entity_poly.pdbx_seq_one_letter_code
_entity_poly.pdbx_strand_id
1 'polypeptide(L)'
;MQTRKLLFFSFFFLFFLAQFSSTESVSTQTYFRSVDLHPRISIIAFTVIPSSINKGGSGDLAVTFRNTGGSVAAATATAQIFDGSGNLLQTLEFSEIEVPPGPSIVAMKSFSVGSSPVGIYRVFVNATYGEENITNTPDTSFTVVTPVSEIVPPESTTGLPTPIVPPGSLPPAITPIKGDISMVKSIVRSDIVLGQGTVSSISMKNVGDSAARISFEISGISSSWLVEKPKDTIVLPQETRVVNLPFSIPANAPTGDYLVKIKVTSKPTTTSVSGSNGNGVKGNGGPSILLLDSAGAAQSESTDYILLRVKNAPAPTDKPYVLRTLSTDSVTGKTTVTLIIRNPSASVYKNLLVSELIPRELALDSSKISFSDKQGVVSDTGKGVEVNWLIDLNANDELRITYSISSVLSEYSVYYDWQLNTLATEQKTALEDLLSVVQIESEQISAGGVGKIHAVVLYTGDTPVPITAFLEVPSGFGSKPQSLVRTLPARSYSDLDFEIQTPENSGGSSSVNLVILSGSTQLRATTPVIISSPHPATGGIDISKIGVIIAAVIAAIVLFFGLKFVRSSLDRSRYSNDRVKNLMQFKRMIDIDTEKK
;
A
#
# COMPACT_ATOMS: atom_id res chain seq x y z
N MET A 1 79.61 -3.72 40.19
CA MET A 1 79.12 -4.77 41.13
C MET A 1 77.66 -4.58 41.58
N GLN A 2 77.01 -3.44 41.30
CA GLN A 2 75.59 -3.18 41.65
C GLN A 2 74.56 -3.75 40.66
N THR A 3 74.91 -3.96 39.38
CA THR A 3 73.97 -4.46 38.36
C THR A 3 73.67 -5.96 38.45
N ARG A 4 74.53 -6.75 39.11
CA ARG A 4 74.26 -8.20 39.33
C ARG A 4 73.30 -8.48 40.49
N LYS A 5 73.10 -7.54 41.42
CA LYS A 5 72.14 -7.71 42.53
C LYS A 5 70.69 -7.43 42.10
N LEU A 6 70.47 -6.54 41.13
CA LEU A 6 69.12 -6.19 40.64
C LEU A 6 68.49 -7.31 39.81
N LEU A 7 69.30 -8.02 39.02
CA LEU A 7 68.83 -9.15 38.20
C LEU A 7 68.47 -10.38 39.05
N PHE A 8 69.21 -10.62 40.13
CA PHE A 8 68.91 -11.73 41.04
C PHE A 8 67.64 -11.48 41.87
N PHE A 9 67.40 -10.22 42.29
CA PHE A 9 66.19 -9.86 43.01
C PHE A 9 64.94 -9.89 42.13
N SER A 10 65.04 -9.47 40.86
CA SER A 10 63.94 -9.53 39.90
C SER A 10 63.55 -10.97 39.54
N PHE A 11 64.53 -11.87 39.41
CA PHE A 11 64.27 -13.29 39.13
C PHE A 11 63.63 -14.01 40.32
N PHE A 12 64.04 -13.68 41.55
CA PHE A 12 63.43 -14.25 42.77
C PHE A 12 62.02 -13.70 43.01
N PHE A 13 61.78 -12.43 42.70
CA PHE A 13 60.46 -11.80 42.82
C PHE A 13 59.45 -12.39 41.82
N LEU A 14 59.89 -12.71 40.59
CA LEU A 14 59.08 -13.44 39.61
C LEU A 14 58.77 -14.88 40.04
N PHE A 15 59.72 -15.57 40.68
CA PHE A 15 59.47 -16.91 41.23
C PHE A 15 58.52 -16.88 42.44
N PHE A 16 58.56 -15.81 43.24
CA PHE A 16 57.66 -15.62 44.38
C PHE A 16 56.23 -15.29 43.91
N LEU A 17 56.07 -14.50 42.86
CA LEU A 17 54.76 -14.23 42.24
C LEU A 17 54.12 -15.48 41.59
N ALA A 18 54.93 -16.41 41.06
CA ALA A 18 54.43 -17.66 40.49
C ALA A 18 53.85 -18.63 41.53
N GLN A 19 54.14 -18.46 42.82
CA GLN A 19 53.60 -19.29 43.91
C GLN A 19 52.24 -18.80 44.42
N PHE A 20 51.83 -17.55 44.09
CA PHE A 20 50.52 -17.00 44.46
C PHE A 20 49.43 -17.17 43.39
N SER A 21 49.75 -17.82 42.26
CA SER A 21 48.73 -18.33 41.34
C SER A 21 48.25 -19.71 41.78
N SER A 22 47.90 -19.88 43.06
CA SER A 22 46.94 -20.92 43.44
C SER A 22 45.58 -20.43 42.96
N THR A 23 45.28 -20.69 41.69
CA THR A 23 43.91 -20.69 41.21
C THR A 23 43.17 -21.67 42.10
N GLU A 24 42.37 -21.15 43.04
CA GLU A 24 41.24 -21.90 43.55
C GLU A 24 40.50 -22.36 42.29
N SER A 25 40.58 -23.67 42.01
CA SER A 25 39.68 -24.30 41.07
C SER A 25 38.30 -24.22 41.70
N VAL A 26 37.68 -23.04 41.61
CA VAL A 26 36.23 -22.93 41.64
C VAL A 26 35.80 -23.88 40.54
N SER A 27 35.19 -24.99 40.94
CA SER A 27 34.48 -25.86 40.02
C SER A 27 33.27 -25.08 39.53
N THR A 28 33.51 -24.10 38.65
CA THR A 28 32.48 -23.63 37.75
C THR A 28 32.15 -24.85 36.91
N GLN A 29 31.10 -25.57 37.28
CA GLN A 29 30.37 -26.39 36.34
C GLN A 29 29.95 -25.44 35.22
N THR A 30 30.79 -25.34 34.20
CA THR A 30 30.42 -24.79 32.92
C THR A 30 29.37 -25.74 32.36
N TYR A 31 28.11 -25.44 32.66
CA TYR A 31 26.98 -26.01 31.95
C TYR A 31 27.11 -25.55 30.50
N PHE A 32 27.74 -26.37 29.66
CA PHE A 32 27.62 -26.25 28.22
C PHE A 32 26.15 -26.54 27.89
N ARG A 33 25.33 -25.49 27.94
CA ARG A 33 24.01 -25.53 27.35
C ARG A 33 24.25 -25.64 25.86
N SER A 34 24.07 -26.84 25.31
CA SER A 34 24.03 -27.03 23.86
C SER A 34 22.94 -26.11 23.33
N VAL A 35 23.35 -24.97 22.76
CA VAL A 35 22.44 -24.07 22.07
C VAL A 35 22.18 -24.75 20.74
N ASP A 36 20.95 -25.19 20.51
CA ASP A 36 20.59 -25.74 19.21
C ASP A 36 20.78 -24.66 18.16
N LEU A 37 21.78 -24.82 17.29
CA LEU A 37 22.10 -23.84 16.25
C LEU A 37 21.10 -23.85 15.11
N HIS A 38 20.18 -24.82 15.07
CA HIS A 38 19.16 -24.91 14.03
C HIS A 38 17.93 -24.08 14.40
N PRO A 39 17.23 -23.49 13.42
CA PRO A 39 15.99 -22.79 13.65
C PRO A 39 14.90 -23.79 14.07
N ARG A 40 14.02 -23.39 14.99
CA ARG A 40 12.84 -24.15 15.39
C ARG A 40 11.65 -23.21 15.45
N ILE A 41 10.98 -23.05 14.33
CA ILE A 41 9.85 -22.13 14.19
C ILE A 41 8.55 -22.89 14.49
N SER A 42 7.69 -22.29 15.32
CA SER A 42 6.33 -22.74 15.54
C SER A 42 5.35 -21.59 15.41
N ILE A 43 4.10 -21.91 15.04
CA ILE A 43 2.98 -20.98 15.09
C ILE A 43 2.44 -21.00 16.51
N ILE A 44 2.61 -19.89 17.24
CA ILE A 44 2.18 -19.77 18.63
C ILE A 44 0.80 -19.13 18.76
N ALA A 45 0.31 -18.44 17.72
CA ALA A 45 -1.04 -17.92 17.65
C ALA A 45 -1.49 -17.77 16.19
N PHE A 46 -2.78 -18.03 15.95
CA PHE A 46 -3.43 -17.83 14.67
C PHE A 46 -4.83 -17.25 14.89
N THR A 47 -5.13 -16.11 14.26
CA THR A 47 -6.40 -15.40 14.46
C THR A 47 -6.95 -14.80 13.17
N VAL A 48 -8.28 -14.80 13.04
CA VAL A 48 -9.01 -14.03 12.03
C VAL A 48 -9.52 -12.72 12.65
N ILE A 49 -9.37 -11.63 11.91
CA ILE A 49 -9.57 -10.26 12.36
C ILE A 49 -10.45 -9.51 11.34
N PRO A 50 -11.69 -9.09 11.67
CA PRO A 50 -12.47 -9.48 12.84
C PRO A 50 -12.96 -10.95 12.75
N SER A 51 -13.32 -11.54 13.89
CA SER A 51 -13.93 -12.88 13.94
C SER A 51 -15.38 -12.92 13.43
N SER A 52 -15.98 -11.77 13.12
CA SER A 52 -17.27 -11.63 12.46
C SER A 52 -17.15 -10.64 11.30
N ILE A 53 -17.42 -11.11 10.08
CA ILE A 53 -17.24 -10.34 8.83
C ILE A 53 -18.59 -10.21 8.15
N ASN A 54 -18.98 -9.00 7.77
CA ASN A 54 -20.20 -8.79 6.98
C ASN A 54 -20.05 -9.47 5.61
N LYS A 55 -21.13 -10.04 5.06
CA LYS A 55 -21.15 -10.55 3.67
C LYS A 55 -20.69 -9.44 2.72
N GLY A 56 -19.78 -9.77 1.79
CA GLY A 56 -19.10 -8.79 0.91
C GLY A 56 -17.90 -8.09 1.55
N GLY A 57 -17.69 -8.25 2.86
CA GLY A 57 -16.60 -7.63 3.59
C GLY A 57 -15.25 -8.31 3.40
N SER A 58 -14.26 -7.75 4.09
CA SER A 58 -12.90 -8.28 4.15
C SER A 58 -12.47 -8.47 5.60
N GLY A 59 -11.53 -9.38 5.82
CA GLY A 59 -10.83 -9.56 7.09
C GLY A 59 -9.34 -9.74 6.86
N ASP A 60 -8.60 -9.84 7.94
CA ASP A 60 -7.18 -10.13 7.99
C ASP A 60 -6.96 -11.45 8.74
N LEU A 61 -6.05 -12.27 8.22
CA LEU A 61 -5.46 -13.39 8.94
C LEU A 61 -4.14 -12.93 9.54
N ALA A 62 -3.95 -13.19 10.83
CA ALA A 62 -2.70 -12.92 11.53
C ALA A 62 -2.09 -14.23 12.05
N VAL A 63 -0.86 -14.52 11.64
CA VAL A 63 -0.08 -15.70 12.02
C VAL A 63 1.11 -15.23 12.85
N THR A 64 1.21 -15.71 14.09
CA THR A 64 2.32 -15.37 15.00
C THR A 64 3.31 -16.52 15.07
N PHE A 65 4.52 -16.26 14.59
CA PHE A 65 5.65 -17.16 14.64
C PHE A 65 6.50 -16.93 15.88
N ARG A 66 7.12 -18.01 16.37
CA ARG A 66 8.22 -17.93 17.33
C ARG A 66 9.32 -18.89 16.93
N ASN A 67 10.55 -18.38 16.87
CA ASN A 67 11.73 -19.21 16.69
C ASN A 67 12.36 -19.51 18.05
N THR A 68 12.34 -20.77 18.45
CA THR A 68 12.96 -21.27 19.69
C THR A 68 14.36 -21.86 19.47
N GLY A 69 14.80 -21.90 18.21
CA GLY A 69 16.14 -22.30 17.81
C GLY A 69 17.18 -21.18 17.98
N GLY A 70 18.43 -21.47 17.61
CA GLY A 70 19.57 -20.56 17.83
C GLY A 70 19.96 -19.70 16.61
N SER A 71 19.32 -19.88 15.46
CA SER A 71 19.61 -19.12 14.23
C SER A 71 18.34 -18.55 13.60
N VAL A 72 18.47 -17.45 12.85
CA VAL A 72 17.38 -16.82 12.07
C VAL A 72 17.00 -17.75 10.93
N ALA A 73 15.71 -17.85 10.60
CA ALA A 73 15.24 -18.55 9.42
C ALA A 73 14.04 -17.85 8.79
N ALA A 74 13.90 -18.00 7.47
CA ALA A 74 12.75 -17.56 6.73
C ALA A 74 11.60 -18.57 6.87
N ALA A 75 10.38 -18.05 7.05
CA ALA A 75 9.16 -18.84 7.12
C ALA A 75 8.12 -18.31 6.14
N THR A 76 7.36 -19.23 5.54
CA THR A 76 6.17 -18.91 4.73
C THR A 76 4.96 -19.60 5.35
N ALA A 77 3.77 -19.01 5.18
CA ALA A 77 2.52 -19.61 5.64
C ALA A 77 1.50 -19.67 4.50
N THR A 78 0.68 -20.73 4.54
CA THR A 78 -0.44 -20.93 3.65
C THR A 78 -1.69 -21.16 4.49
N ALA A 79 -2.67 -20.28 4.35
CA ALA A 79 -3.97 -20.43 5.01
C ALA A 79 -5.03 -20.90 4.02
N GLN A 80 -5.86 -21.85 4.46
CA GLN A 80 -6.97 -22.42 3.70
C GLN A 80 -8.27 -22.09 4.41
N ILE A 81 -9.19 -21.40 3.74
CA ILE A 81 -10.47 -20.96 4.28
C ILE A 81 -11.57 -21.89 3.74
N PHE A 82 -12.33 -22.49 4.65
CA PHE A 82 -13.45 -23.38 4.36
C PHE A 82 -14.77 -22.76 4.84
N ASP A 83 -15.82 -22.93 4.05
CA ASP A 83 -17.18 -22.55 4.43
C ASP A 83 -17.79 -23.50 5.48
N GLY A 84 -18.99 -23.15 5.97
CA GLY A 84 -19.70 -23.97 6.96
C GLY A 84 -20.15 -25.35 6.44
N SER A 85 -20.09 -25.58 5.13
CA SER A 85 -20.35 -26.89 4.50
C SER A 85 -19.06 -27.70 4.29
N GLY A 86 -17.90 -27.14 4.63
CA GLY A 86 -16.60 -27.76 4.45
C GLY A 86 -16.00 -27.58 3.05
N ASN A 87 -16.54 -26.70 2.21
CA ASN A 87 -15.96 -26.41 0.90
C ASN A 87 -14.79 -25.43 1.04
N LEU A 88 -13.68 -25.70 0.36
CA LEU A 88 -12.56 -24.77 0.27
C LEU A 88 -12.97 -23.56 -0.58
N LEU A 89 -12.95 -22.37 0.02
CA LEU A 89 -13.22 -21.11 -0.68
C LEU A 89 -11.95 -20.49 -1.26
N GLN A 90 -10.89 -20.42 -0.46
CA GLN A 90 -9.69 -19.67 -0.81
C GLN A 90 -8.46 -20.28 -0.14
N THR A 91 -7.35 -20.25 -0.88
CA THR A 91 -6.00 -20.48 -0.37
C THR A 91 -5.25 -19.15 -0.41
N LEU A 92 -4.60 -18.79 0.69
CA LEU A 92 -3.89 -17.53 0.89
C LEU A 92 -2.43 -17.81 1.22
N GLU A 93 -1.53 -17.36 0.35
CA GLU A 93 -0.09 -17.44 0.56
C GLU A 93 0.43 -16.15 1.19
N PHE A 94 1.10 -16.28 2.33
CA PHE A 94 1.79 -15.19 3.00
C PHE A 94 3.16 -14.98 2.36
N SER A 95 3.61 -13.74 2.33
CA SER A 95 4.99 -13.42 1.96
C SER A 95 5.96 -14.06 2.95
N GLU A 96 7.14 -14.44 2.45
CA GLU A 96 8.23 -14.92 3.29
C GLU A 96 8.63 -13.88 4.34
N ILE A 97 8.87 -14.33 5.57
CA ILE A 97 9.28 -13.48 6.69
C ILE A 97 10.47 -14.09 7.45
N GLU A 98 11.47 -13.27 7.77
CA GLU A 98 12.58 -13.68 8.63
C GLU A 98 12.14 -13.73 10.10
N VAL A 99 12.36 -14.86 10.76
CA VAL A 99 12.00 -15.08 12.18
C VAL A 99 13.26 -15.28 13.03
N PRO A 100 13.71 -14.26 13.78
CA PRO A 100 14.91 -14.35 14.61
C PRO A 100 14.67 -15.15 15.90
N PRO A 101 15.73 -15.74 16.49
CA PRO A 101 15.67 -16.45 17.77
C PRO A 101 15.10 -15.62 18.92
N GLY A 102 14.04 -16.10 19.57
CA GLY A 102 13.48 -15.52 20.79
C GLY A 102 12.15 -14.78 20.62
N PRO A 103 12.13 -13.57 20.00
CA PRO A 103 10.93 -12.77 19.90
C PRO A 103 9.91 -13.42 18.96
N SER A 104 8.66 -13.02 19.10
CA SER A 104 7.58 -13.46 18.22
C SER A 104 7.35 -12.43 17.11
N ILE A 105 7.05 -12.91 15.91
CA ILE A 105 6.78 -12.06 14.74
C ILE A 105 5.40 -12.39 14.19
N VAL A 106 4.67 -11.36 13.75
CA VAL A 106 3.33 -11.50 13.19
C VAL A 106 3.39 -11.24 11.68
N ALA A 107 2.93 -12.21 10.88
CA ALA A 107 2.63 -12.00 9.47
C ALA A 107 1.12 -11.81 9.29
N MET A 108 0.72 -10.88 8.43
CA MET A 108 -0.68 -10.57 8.15
C MET A 108 -1.01 -10.75 6.68
N LYS A 109 -2.21 -11.25 6.38
CA LYS A 109 -2.75 -11.37 5.02
C LYS A 109 -4.23 -11.01 5.00
N SER A 110 -4.60 -10.03 4.19
CA SER A 110 -6.00 -9.66 3.98
C SER A 110 -6.70 -10.64 3.03
N PHE A 111 -8.00 -10.83 3.24
CA PHE A 111 -8.87 -11.64 2.41
C PHE A 111 -10.27 -11.04 2.32
N SER A 112 -11.01 -11.39 1.27
CA SER A 112 -12.40 -10.98 1.09
C SER A 112 -13.31 -12.19 1.13
N VAL A 113 -14.44 -12.07 1.81
CA VAL A 113 -15.47 -13.13 1.80
C VAL A 113 -16.39 -13.01 0.58
N GLY A 114 -16.30 -11.93 -0.20
CA GLY A 114 -17.07 -11.75 -1.43
C GLY A 114 -18.57 -12.05 -1.26
N SER A 115 -19.17 -12.77 -2.20
CA SER A 115 -20.58 -13.17 -2.13
C SER A 115 -20.84 -14.43 -1.29
N SER A 116 -19.89 -14.88 -0.47
CA SER A 116 -19.98 -16.15 0.25
C SER A 116 -21.21 -16.22 1.17
N PRO A 117 -21.76 -17.43 1.41
CA PRO A 117 -22.89 -17.61 2.30
C PRO A 117 -22.64 -17.12 3.72
N VAL A 118 -23.70 -16.75 4.41
CA VAL A 118 -23.66 -16.46 5.85
C VAL A 118 -23.45 -17.78 6.60
N GLY A 119 -22.59 -17.78 7.62
CA GLY A 119 -22.27 -18.99 8.37
C GLY A 119 -20.91 -18.93 9.08
N ILE A 120 -20.57 -20.00 9.77
CA ILE A 120 -19.26 -20.16 10.43
C ILE A 120 -18.28 -20.75 9.42
N TYR A 121 -17.13 -20.12 9.29
CA TYR A 121 -16.02 -20.49 8.43
C TYR A 121 -14.88 -21.02 9.29
N ARG A 122 -14.16 -22.01 8.76
CA ARG A 122 -12.96 -22.56 9.40
C ARG A 122 -11.75 -22.18 8.58
N VAL A 123 -10.67 -21.84 9.26
CA VAL A 123 -9.40 -21.52 8.61
C VAL A 123 -8.32 -22.40 9.20
N PHE A 124 -7.55 -23.06 8.34
CA PHE A 124 -6.39 -23.84 8.71
C PHE A 124 -5.16 -23.12 8.20
N VAL A 125 -4.11 -23.02 9.01
CA VAL A 125 -2.82 -22.48 8.56
C VAL A 125 -1.74 -23.52 8.70
N ASN A 126 -0.97 -23.69 7.63
CA ASN A 126 0.29 -24.43 7.64
C ASN A 126 1.41 -23.44 7.40
N ALA A 127 2.55 -23.61 8.07
CA ALA A 127 3.75 -22.88 7.72
C ALA A 127 4.91 -23.84 7.46
N THR A 128 5.81 -23.40 6.59
CA THR A 128 7.05 -24.09 6.27
C THR A 128 8.23 -23.16 6.54
N TYR A 129 9.35 -23.74 6.96
CA TYR A 129 10.60 -23.01 7.15
C TYR A 129 11.81 -23.87 6.80
N GLY A 130 12.83 -23.25 6.22
CA GLY A 130 13.94 -23.99 5.59
C GLY A 130 13.46 -24.85 4.42
N GLU A 131 14.26 -25.83 4.02
CA GLU A 131 13.97 -26.58 2.78
C GLU A 131 12.70 -27.44 2.87
N GLU A 132 12.36 -28.03 4.03
CA GLU A 132 11.20 -28.94 4.14
C GLU A 132 10.55 -29.05 5.54
N ASN A 133 10.89 -28.18 6.51
CA ASN A 133 10.29 -28.30 7.85
C ASN A 133 8.89 -27.71 7.89
N ILE A 134 7.90 -28.53 8.25
CA ILE A 134 6.52 -28.08 8.48
C ILE A 134 6.35 -27.74 9.95
N THR A 135 5.70 -26.62 10.25
CA THR A 135 5.32 -26.24 11.62
C THR A 135 4.11 -27.05 12.10
N ASN A 136 3.57 -26.70 13.27
CA ASN A 136 2.22 -27.09 13.65
C ASN A 136 1.16 -26.45 12.73
N THR A 137 -0.03 -27.07 12.69
CA THR A 137 -1.20 -26.64 11.90
C THR A 137 -2.33 -26.17 12.83
N PRO A 138 -2.31 -24.95 13.37
CA PRO A 138 -3.43 -24.44 14.13
C PRO A 138 -4.61 -24.12 13.20
N ASP A 139 -5.83 -24.22 13.74
CA ASP A 139 -7.05 -23.79 13.11
C ASP A 139 -7.74 -22.68 13.91
N THR A 140 -8.61 -21.92 13.24
CA THR A 140 -9.47 -20.92 13.87
C THR A 140 -10.78 -20.83 13.09
N SER A 141 -11.72 -20.03 13.57
CA SER A 141 -12.99 -19.81 12.89
C SER A 141 -13.40 -18.35 12.92
N PHE A 142 -14.18 -17.95 11.92
CA PHE A 142 -14.86 -16.66 11.89
C PHE A 142 -16.28 -16.85 11.36
N THR A 143 -17.15 -15.86 11.56
CA THR A 143 -18.53 -15.92 11.09
C THR A 143 -18.75 -14.89 10.01
N VAL A 144 -19.21 -15.30 8.83
CA VAL A 144 -19.81 -14.36 7.87
C VAL A 144 -21.22 -14.10 8.31
N VAL A 145 -21.53 -12.85 8.62
CA VAL A 145 -22.88 -12.40 9.00
C VAL A 145 -23.50 -11.68 7.82
N THR A 146 -24.83 -11.73 7.68
CA THR A 146 -25.50 -10.77 6.81
C THR A 146 -25.12 -9.39 7.33
N PRO A 147 -24.66 -8.43 6.49
CA PRO A 147 -24.61 -7.05 6.94
C PRO A 147 -25.97 -6.78 7.54
N VAL A 148 -26.01 -6.12 8.71
CA VAL A 148 -27.28 -5.67 9.27
C VAL A 148 -27.85 -4.74 8.20
N SER A 149 -28.68 -5.30 7.31
CA SER A 149 -29.45 -4.54 6.35
C SER A 149 -30.12 -3.48 7.18
N GLU A 150 -30.12 -2.24 6.66
CA GLU A 150 -30.89 -1.13 7.23
C GLU A 150 -32.07 -1.72 7.94
N ILE A 151 -32.15 -1.52 9.27
CA ILE A 151 -33.32 -1.91 10.02
C ILE A 151 -34.45 -1.23 9.27
N VAL A 152 -35.13 -1.98 8.39
CA VAL A 152 -36.38 -1.55 7.78
C VAL A 152 -37.18 -1.22 9.02
N PRO A 153 -37.49 0.07 9.26
CA PRO A 153 -38.07 0.48 10.52
C PRO A 153 -39.21 -0.50 10.77
N PRO A 154 -39.17 -1.30 11.86
CA PRO A 154 -40.22 -2.27 12.11
C PRO A 154 -41.53 -1.50 11.95
N GLU A 155 -42.42 -1.99 11.09
CA GLU A 155 -43.74 -1.36 10.92
C GLU A 155 -44.29 -1.06 12.31
N SER A 156 -44.35 0.24 12.59
CA SER A 156 -44.73 0.90 13.83
C SER A 156 -45.33 -0.03 14.90
N THR A 157 -44.46 -0.72 15.64
CA THR A 157 -44.72 -0.89 17.08
C THR A 157 -44.02 0.30 17.72
N THR A 158 -44.79 1.14 18.39
CA THR A 158 -44.54 2.54 18.76
C THR A 158 -43.35 2.81 19.70
N GLY A 159 -42.35 1.93 19.78
CA GLY A 159 -41.06 2.21 20.40
C GLY A 159 -40.13 2.88 19.40
N LEU A 160 -39.94 4.20 19.50
CA LEU A 160 -38.92 4.90 18.72
C LEU A 160 -37.58 4.16 18.87
N PRO A 161 -36.86 3.83 17.79
CA PRO A 161 -35.50 3.36 17.90
C PRO A 161 -34.71 4.40 18.71
N THR A 162 -34.04 3.96 19.77
CA THR A 162 -33.18 4.85 20.58
C THR A 162 -32.24 5.57 19.61
N PRO A 163 -32.31 6.91 19.52
CA PRO A 163 -31.51 7.66 18.56
C PRO A 163 -30.03 7.40 18.83
N ILE A 164 -29.27 7.11 17.78
CA ILE A 164 -27.83 6.93 17.90
C ILE A 164 -27.24 8.31 18.22
N VAL A 165 -26.74 8.46 19.45
CA VAL A 165 -26.19 9.73 19.93
C VAL A 165 -24.86 9.98 19.21
N PRO A 166 -24.67 11.15 18.56
CA PRO A 166 -23.39 11.53 17.98
C PRO A 166 -22.26 11.52 19.03
N PRO A 167 -20.99 11.35 18.62
CA PRO A 167 -19.89 11.40 19.56
C PRO A 167 -19.86 12.77 20.27
N GLY A 168 -19.65 12.74 21.60
CA GLY A 168 -19.43 13.96 22.37
C GLY A 168 -18.10 14.62 22.02
N SER A 169 -17.94 15.89 22.40
CA SER A 169 -16.64 16.57 22.29
C SER A 169 -15.58 15.82 23.08
N LEU A 170 -14.41 15.62 22.49
CA LEU A 170 -13.27 15.01 23.18
C LEU A 170 -12.79 15.91 24.33
N PRO A 171 -12.29 15.34 25.43
CA PRO A 171 -11.66 16.11 26.49
C PRO A 171 -10.37 16.76 25.97
N PRO A 172 -9.99 17.95 26.48
CA PRO A 172 -8.81 18.68 26.02
C PRO A 172 -7.49 17.94 26.30
N ALA A 173 -7.48 17.07 27.31
CA ALA A 173 -6.33 16.24 27.67
C ALA A 173 -6.79 14.78 27.84
N ILE A 174 -5.99 13.86 27.31
CA ILE A 174 -6.23 12.41 27.40
C ILE A 174 -4.93 11.77 27.93
N THR A 175 -4.94 11.36 29.19
CA THR A 175 -3.76 10.80 29.86
C THR A 175 -4.07 9.41 30.41
N PRO A 176 -3.32 8.36 30.01
CA PRO A 176 -3.46 7.03 30.57
C PRO A 176 -3.16 6.99 32.09
N ILE A 177 -3.85 6.12 32.82
CA ILE A 177 -3.60 5.86 34.24
C ILE A 177 -2.84 4.54 34.35
N LYS A 178 -1.70 4.55 35.04
CA LYS A 178 -0.86 3.37 35.24
C LYS A 178 -1.13 2.76 36.61
N GLY A 179 -1.52 1.49 36.63
CA GLY A 179 -1.53 0.62 37.80
C GLY A 179 -0.55 -0.56 37.65
N ASP A 180 -0.81 -1.67 38.36
CA ASP A 180 0.00 -2.90 38.33
C ASP A 180 0.04 -3.59 36.95
N ILE A 181 -0.90 -3.24 36.07
CA ILE A 181 -0.91 -3.68 34.67
C ILE A 181 -0.55 -2.50 33.78
N SER A 182 0.67 -2.47 33.26
CA SER A 182 1.12 -1.42 32.34
C SER A 182 0.74 -1.77 30.90
N MET A 183 0.02 -0.89 30.21
CA MET A 183 -0.23 -1.04 28.76
C MET A 183 1.02 -0.57 28.02
N VAL A 184 1.86 -1.54 27.65
CA VAL A 184 3.20 -1.27 27.13
C VAL A 184 3.18 -0.97 25.63
N LYS A 185 2.22 -1.53 24.89
CA LYS A 185 1.97 -1.23 23.48
C LYS A 185 0.47 -1.03 23.26
N SER A 186 0.07 0.09 22.67
CA SER A 186 -1.33 0.45 22.50
C SER A 186 -1.56 1.16 21.17
N ILE A 187 -2.74 0.97 20.58
CA ILE A 187 -3.19 1.79 19.44
C ILE A 187 -3.81 3.05 20.03
N VAL A 188 -3.17 4.19 19.81
CA VAL A 188 -3.65 5.48 20.32
C VAL A 188 -4.68 6.11 19.38
N ARG A 189 -4.67 5.72 18.11
CA ARG A 189 -5.63 6.15 17.10
C ARG A 189 -5.83 5.12 16.00
N SER A 190 -7.06 4.95 15.54
CA SER A 190 -7.40 4.19 14.34
C SER A 190 -8.51 4.87 13.55
N ASP A 191 -8.24 5.18 12.29
CA ASP A 191 -9.24 5.64 11.33
C ASP A 191 -9.95 4.42 10.72
N ILE A 192 -11.29 4.44 10.73
CA ILE A 192 -12.13 3.34 10.22
C ILE A 192 -13.27 3.89 9.37
N VAL A 193 -13.69 3.11 8.38
CA VAL A 193 -14.82 3.44 7.51
C VAL A 193 -16.11 2.80 8.03
N LEU A 194 -17.25 3.49 7.89
CA LEU A 194 -18.57 2.94 8.19
C LEU A 194 -18.80 1.55 7.54
N GLY A 195 -19.39 0.63 8.28
CA GLY A 195 -19.66 -0.74 7.83
C GLY A 195 -18.46 -1.68 7.87
N GLN A 196 -17.26 -1.18 8.19
CA GLN A 196 -16.04 -1.99 8.31
C GLN A 196 -15.77 -2.40 9.77
N GLY A 197 -14.94 -3.42 9.92
CA GLY A 197 -14.35 -3.80 11.20
C GLY A 197 -12.83 -3.58 11.22
N THR A 198 -12.28 -3.49 12.42
CA THR A 198 -10.84 -3.46 12.66
C THR A 198 -10.55 -4.20 13.97
N VAL A 199 -9.32 -4.69 14.15
CA VAL A 199 -8.88 -5.19 15.46
C VAL A 199 -7.77 -4.31 15.96
N SER A 200 -7.95 -3.82 17.18
CA SER A 200 -6.90 -3.14 17.91
C SER A 200 -6.25 -4.09 18.91
N SER A 201 -4.94 -4.24 18.84
CA SER A 201 -4.18 -5.04 19.81
C SER A 201 -3.54 -4.16 20.86
N ILE A 202 -3.60 -4.60 22.11
CA ILE A 202 -2.94 -3.96 23.26
C ILE A 202 -2.02 -4.99 23.90
N SER A 203 -0.75 -4.66 24.06
CA SER A 203 0.17 -5.45 24.87
C SER A 203 0.21 -4.88 26.28
N MET A 204 -0.09 -5.72 27.26
CA MET A 204 -0.07 -5.37 28.67
C MET A 204 0.98 -6.17 29.40
N LYS A 205 1.71 -5.54 30.31
CA LYS A 205 2.69 -6.19 31.17
C LYS A 205 2.24 -6.08 32.62
N ASN A 206 2.21 -7.21 33.33
CA ASN A 206 2.07 -7.17 34.78
C ASN A 206 3.40 -6.71 35.38
N VAL A 207 3.42 -5.49 35.90
CA VAL A 207 4.60 -4.89 36.53
C VAL A 207 4.67 -5.19 38.03
N GLY A 208 3.61 -5.77 38.61
CA GLY A 208 3.59 -6.23 39.99
C GLY A 208 4.38 -7.50 40.23
N ASP A 209 4.63 -7.80 41.51
CA ASP A 209 5.43 -8.94 41.95
C ASP A 209 4.63 -10.24 42.14
N SER A 210 3.30 -10.20 41.91
CA SER A 210 2.40 -11.34 42.07
C SER A 210 1.54 -11.55 40.82
N ALA A 211 1.06 -12.79 40.62
CA ALA A 211 0.13 -13.08 39.54
C ALA A 211 -1.17 -12.29 39.78
N ALA A 212 -1.72 -11.69 38.74
CA ALA A 212 -2.93 -10.88 38.85
C ALA A 212 -4.04 -11.45 37.95
N ARG A 213 -5.24 -11.59 38.50
CA ARG A 213 -6.45 -11.77 37.69
C ARG A 213 -6.86 -10.41 37.16
N ILE A 214 -7.00 -10.29 35.85
CA ILE A 214 -7.38 -9.05 35.18
C ILE A 214 -8.78 -9.17 34.58
N SER A 215 -9.52 -8.08 34.62
CA SER A 215 -10.84 -7.92 33.98
C SER A 215 -10.89 -6.61 33.21
N PHE A 216 -11.76 -6.54 32.21
CA PHE A 216 -11.82 -5.44 31.24
C PHE A 216 -13.18 -4.75 31.26
N GLU A 217 -13.15 -3.42 31.27
CA GLU A 217 -14.30 -2.56 31.04
C GLU A 217 -13.99 -1.62 29.87
N ILE A 218 -14.82 -1.67 28.83
CA ILE A 218 -14.67 -0.87 27.61
C ILE A 218 -15.88 0.04 27.50
N SER A 219 -15.64 1.35 27.36
CA SER A 219 -16.67 2.39 27.31
C SER A 219 -16.33 3.47 26.28
N GLY A 220 -17.26 4.40 26.03
CA GLY A 220 -17.09 5.50 25.07
C GLY A 220 -17.58 5.21 23.64
N ILE A 221 -18.00 3.98 23.38
CA ILE A 221 -18.68 3.53 22.15
C ILE A 221 -19.88 2.66 22.51
N SER A 222 -20.76 2.40 21.53
CA SER A 222 -21.82 1.40 21.71
C SER A 222 -21.23 0.03 22.00
N SER A 223 -21.78 -0.71 22.97
CA SER A 223 -21.33 -2.07 23.26
C SER A 223 -21.54 -3.04 22.09
N SER A 224 -22.44 -2.72 21.16
CA SER A 224 -22.65 -3.50 19.93
C SER A 224 -21.52 -3.34 18.91
N TRP A 225 -20.65 -2.34 19.05
CA TRP A 225 -19.49 -2.17 18.17
C TRP A 225 -18.35 -3.11 18.55
N LEU A 226 -18.34 -3.62 19.78
CA LEU A 226 -17.34 -4.58 20.22
C LEU A 226 -17.85 -5.98 19.93
N VAL A 227 -17.21 -6.67 18.98
CA VAL A 227 -17.65 -8.00 18.52
C VAL A 227 -17.53 -9.04 19.63
N GLU A 228 -16.44 -8.99 20.39
CA GLU A 228 -16.20 -9.86 21.54
C GLU A 228 -15.48 -9.07 22.63
N LYS A 229 -15.98 -9.20 23.87
CA LYS A 229 -15.29 -8.65 25.04
C LYS A 229 -14.10 -9.53 25.40
N PRO A 230 -12.93 -8.95 25.74
CA PRO A 230 -11.83 -9.71 26.30
C PRO A 230 -12.28 -10.49 27.53
N LYS A 231 -11.91 -11.77 27.59
CA LYS A 231 -12.19 -12.61 28.75
C LYS A 231 -11.23 -12.26 29.88
N ASP A 232 -11.73 -12.41 31.10
CA ASP A 232 -10.88 -12.35 32.28
C ASP A 232 -9.77 -13.39 32.18
N THR A 233 -8.57 -13.00 32.60
CA THR A 233 -7.39 -13.86 32.50
C THR A 233 -6.44 -13.63 33.66
N ILE A 234 -5.46 -14.52 33.82
CA ILE A 234 -4.42 -14.41 34.84
C ILE A 234 -3.12 -14.07 34.13
N VAL A 235 -2.43 -13.04 34.63
CA VAL A 235 -1.14 -12.58 34.11
C VAL A 235 -0.11 -12.74 35.22
N LEU A 236 0.91 -13.55 34.96
CA LEU A 236 2.01 -13.80 35.88
C LEU A 236 2.89 -12.55 36.05
N PRO A 237 3.69 -12.45 37.13
CA PRO A 237 4.63 -11.35 37.31
C PRO A 237 5.54 -11.20 36.09
N GLN A 238 5.72 -9.97 35.61
CA GLN A 238 6.53 -9.62 34.44
C GLN A 238 6.07 -10.21 33.10
N GLU A 239 4.99 -11.01 33.09
CA GLU A 239 4.42 -11.55 31.86
C GLU A 239 3.82 -10.42 31.02
N THR A 240 4.08 -10.47 29.71
CA THR A 240 3.42 -9.62 28.73
C THR A 240 2.36 -10.43 28.01
N ARG A 241 1.13 -9.91 28.00
CA ARG A 241 -0.04 -10.50 27.34
C ARG A 241 -0.56 -9.54 26.28
N VAL A 242 -0.90 -10.07 25.11
CA VAL A 242 -1.57 -9.32 24.05
C VAL A 242 -3.07 -9.59 24.14
N VAL A 243 -3.87 -8.53 24.09
CA VAL A 243 -5.33 -8.59 24.02
C VAL A 243 -5.80 -7.89 22.76
N ASN A 244 -6.69 -8.56 22.04
CA ASN A 244 -7.28 -8.07 20.80
C ASN A 244 -8.68 -7.52 21.08
N LEU A 245 -8.96 -6.33 20.56
CA LEU A 245 -10.23 -5.62 20.64
C LEU A 245 -10.82 -5.53 19.22
N PRO A 246 -11.69 -6.48 18.82
CA PRO A 246 -12.38 -6.43 17.54
C PRO A 246 -13.52 -5.40 17.57
N PHE A 247 -13.37 -4.34 16.79
CA PHE A 247 -14.41 -3.36 16.54
C PHE A 247 -15.13 -3.65 15.21
N SER A 248 -16.45 -3.53 15.18
CA SER A 248 -17.30 -3.59 13.99
C SER A 248 -18.22 -2.38 14.00
N ILE A 249 -18.02 -1.46 13.06
CA ILE A 249 -18.74 -0.19 13.02
C ILE A 249 -19.95 -0.35 12.10
N PRO A 250 -21.19 -0.16 12.61
CA PRO A 250 -22.39 -0.20 11.78
C PRO A 250 -22.33 0.79 10.61
N ALA A 251 -22.91 0.43 9.47
CA ALA A 251 -22.94 1.29 8.29
C ALA A 251 -23.70 2.60 8.51
N ASN A 252 -24.61 2.64 9.50
CA ASN A 252 -25.40 3.80 9.89
C ASN A 252 -24.88 4.52 11.15
N ALA A 253 -23.67 4.18 11.63
CA ALA A 253 -23.07 4.89 12.75
C ALA A 253 -22.82 6.37 12.38
N PRO A 254 -22.98 7.32 13.31
CA PRO A 254 -22.57 8.70 13.09
C PRO A 254 -21.06 8.77 12.85
N THR A 255 -20.64 9.50 11.82
CA THR A 255 -19.22 9.82 11.65
C THR A 255 -18.72 10.73 12.76
N GLY A 256 -17.44 10.61 13.08
CA GLY A 256 -16.79 11.46 14.06
C GLY A 256 -15.73 10.72 14.85
N ASP A 257 -15.33 11.33 15.95
CA ASP A 257 -14.22 10.86 16.76
C ASP A 257 -14.74 10.31 18.09
N TYR A 258 -14.47 9.04 18.35
CA TYR A 258 -14.92 8.32 19.53
C TYR A 258 -13.73 8.02 20.43
N LEU A 259 -13.82 8.43 21.70
CA LEU A 259 -12.82 8.09 22.71
C LEU A 259 -13.19 6.79 23.39
N VAL A 260 -12.58 5.68 22.97
CA VAL A 260 -12.74 4.39 23.63
C VAL A 260 -11.86 4.38 24.87
N LYS A 261 -12.48 4.26 26.04
CA LYS A 261 -11.78 4.10 27.31
C LYS A 261 -11.71 2.61 27.66
N ILE A 262 -10.49 2.11 27.86
CA ILE A 262 -10.23 0.73 28.30
C ILE A 262 -9.73 0.79 29.73
N LYS A 263 -10.56 0.30 30.65
CA LYS A 263 -10.20 0.15 32.04
C LYS A 263 -9.86 -1.32 32.31
N VAL A 264 -8.66 -1.55 32.82
CA VAL A 264 -8.17 -2.86 33.25
C VAL A 264 -8.11 -2.85 34.77
N THR A 265 -8.85 -3.77 35.36
CA THR A 265 -8.86 -3.96 36.81
C THR A 265 -8.05 -5.20 37.14
N SER A 266 -7.03 -5.05 37.99
CA SER A 266 -6.19 -6.15 38.45
C SER A 266 -6.42 -6.46 39.93
N LYS A 267 -6.60 -7.74 40.22
CA LYS A 267 -6.68 -8.28 41.58
C LYS A 267 -5.56 -9.30 41.80
N PRO A 268 -4.68 -9.10 42.80
CA PRO A 268 -3.64 -10.07 43.12
C PRO A 268 -4.22 -11.46 43.44
N THR A 269 -3.61 -12.49 42.86
CA THR A 269 -3.94 -13.89 43.09
C THR A 269 -2.82 -14.57 43.86
N THR A 270 -3.19 -15.33 44.88
CA THR A 270 -2.27 -16.19 45.63
C THR A 270 -2.34 -17.60 45.06
N THR A 271 -1.19 -18.13 44.64
CA THR A 271 -1.02 -19.54 44.31
C THR A 271 -0.96 -20.35 45.60
N SER A 272 -2.05 -21.05 45.94
CA SER A 272 -1.98 -22.09 46.96
C SER A 272 -1.61 -23.41 46.28
N VAL A 273 -0.38 -23.88 46.50
CA VAL A 273 -0.03 -25.26 46.13
C VAL A 273 -0.69 -26.17 47.16
N SER A 274 -1.80 -26.80 46.79
CA SER A 274 -2.41 -27.82 47.63
C SER A 274 -1.55 -29.08 47.57
N GLY A 275 -0.50 -29.11 48.39
CA GLY A 275 0.26 -30.31 48.67
C GLY A 275 -0.64 -31.29 49.44
N SER A 276 -1.31 -32.18 48.72
CA SER A 276 -1.87 -33.38 49.35
C SER A 276 -0.69 -34.21 49.86
N ASN A 277 -0.33 -34.05 51.14
CA ASN A 277 0.52 -35.00 51.87
C ASN A 277 -0.23 -36.32 52.15
N GLY A 278 -1.03 -36.77 51.17
CA GLY A 278 -1.78 -38.01 51.19
C GLY A 278 -0.85 -39.17 50.88
N ASN A 279 -0.37 -39.80 51.94
CA ASN A 279 0.30 -41.08 51.95
C ASN A 279 -0.47 -42.10 51.07
N GLY A 280 0.16 -42.61 50.01
CA GLY A 280 -0.11 -43.99 49.57
C GLY A 280 -0.77 -44.27 48.21
N VAL A 281 -1.09 -43.29 47.35
CA VAL A 281 -1.60 -43.61 46.00
C VAL A 281 -0.70 -43.03 44.92
N LYS A 282 0.09 -43.91 44.27
CA LYS A 282 0.89 -43.61 43.07
C LYS A 282 -0.01 -43.37 41.85
N GLY A 283 -0.82 -42.31 41.89
CA GLY A 283 -1.54 -41.80 40.74
C GLY A 283 -0.71 -40.69 40.07
N ASN A 284 -0.54 -40.77 38.76
CA ASN A 284 0.17 -39.80 37.91
C ASN A 284 -0.51 -38.40 37.83
N GLY A 285 -1.20 -37.96 38.88
CA GLY A 285 -1.81 -36.64 38.95
C GLY A 285 -0.75 -35.60 39.32
N GLY A 286 -0.29 -34.82 38.34
CA GLY A 286 0.55 -33.66 38.60
C GLY A 286 -0.13 -32.68 39.58
N PRO A 287 0.66 -31.87 40.32
CA PRO A 287 0.10 -30.93 41.28
C PRO A 287 -0.90 -30.00 40.59
N SER A 288 -2.14 -30.00 41.08
CA SER A 288 -3.15 -29.02 40.65
C SER A 288 -2.88 -27.70 41.36
N ILE A 289 -2.51 -26.67 40.61
CA ILE A 289 -2.33 -25.32 41.14
C ILE A 289 -3.71 -24.66 41.24
N LEU A 290 -4.18 -24.42 42.46
CA LEU A 290 -5.39 -23.64 42.71
C LEU A 290 -5.01 -22.17 42.87
N LEU A 291 -5.57 -21.31 42.02
CA LEU A 291 -5.40 -19.86 42.07
C LEU A 291 -6.58 -19.28 42.87
N LEU A 292 -6.29 -18.81 44.08
CA LEU A 292 -7.26 -18.17 44.95
C LEU A 292 -7.07 -16.65 44.89
N ASP A 293 -8.16 -15.92 44.83
CA ASP A 293 -8.14 -14.48 45.01
C ASP A 293 -7.66 -14.16 46.43
N SER A 294 -6.67 -13.27 46.55
CA SER A 294 -6.19 -12.87 47.88
C SER A 294 -7.23 -12.01 48.59
N ALA A 295 -7.73 -12.49 49.73
CA ALA A 295 -8.69 -11.76 50.55
C ALA A 295 -8.01 -10.52 51.15
N GLY A 296 -8.43 -9.33 50.74
CA GLY A 296 -7.95 -8.06 51.28
C GLY A 296 -6.80 -7.39 50.51
N ALA A 297 -6.32 -7.96 49.40
CA ALA A 297 -5.38 -7.23 48.55
C ALA A 297 -6.06 -6.06 47.85
N ALA A 298 -5.37 -4.91 47.80
CA ALA A 298 -5.85 -3.74 47.10
C ALA A 298 -6.00 -4.05 45.60
N GLN A 299 -7.17 -3.70 45.05
CA GLN A 299 -7.39 -3.72 43.62
C GLN A 299 -6.62 -2.55 42.99
N SER A 300 -5.91 -2.82 41.91
CA SER A 300 -5.25 -1.78 41.10
C SER A 300 -6.03 -1.57 39.81
N GLU A 301 -6.05 -0.33 39.33
CA GLU A 301 -6.72 0.04 38.08
C GLU A 301 -5.72 0.70 37.13
N SER A 302 -5.74 0.24 35.88
CA SER A 302 -5.04 0.87 34.76
C SER A 302 -6.07 1.33 33.74
N THR A 303 -5.87 2.50 33.15
CA THR A 303 -6.75 3.03 32.10
C THR A 303 -5.92 3.45 30.91
N ASP A 304 -6.37 3.09 29.72
CA ASP A 304 -5.83 3.56 28.46
C ASP A 304 -6.95 3.95 27.49
N TYR A 305 -6.59 4.60 26.40
CA TYR A 305 -7.53 5.20 25.46
C TYR A 305 -7.17 4.88 24.01
N ILE A 306 -8.21 4.59 23.22
CA ILE A 306 -8.10 4.50 21.76
C ILE A 306 -9.01 5.57 21.17
N LEU A 307 -8.45 6.39 20.30
CA LEU A 307 -9.26 7.25 19.45
C LEU A 307 -9.72 6.48 18.20
N LEU A 308 -11.01 6.24 18.07
CA LEU A 308 -11.60 5.70 16.84
C LEU A 308 -12.18 6.85 16.00
N ARG A 309 -11.56 7.14 14.85
CA ARG A 309 -12.06 8.12 13.89
C ARG A 309 -12.92 7.42 12.84
N VAL A 310 -14.23 7.50 12.99
CA VAL A 310 -15.20 6.93 12.06
C VAL A 310 -15.45 7.89 10.91
N LYS A 311 -15.01 7.49 9.71
CA LYS A 311 -15.18 8.22 8.46
C LYS A 311 -16.35 7.63 7.68
N ASN A 312 -17.03 8.46 6.90
CA ASN A 312 -17.95 7.96 5.88
C ASN A 312 -17.19 7.04 4.94
N ALA A 313 -17.83 5.95 4.53
CA ALA A 313 -17.38 5.29 3.31
C ALA A 313 -17.41 6.35 2.22
N PRO A 314 -16.30 6.59 1.51
CA PRO A 314 -16.41 7.38 0.29
C PRO A 314 -17.53 6.72 -0.52
N ALA A 315 -18.47 7.53 -1.01
CA ALA A 315 -19.46 7.02 -1.95
C ALA A 315 -18.70 6.21 -3.02
N PRO A 316 -19.27 5.13 -3.58
CA PRO A 316 -18.60 4.25 -4.54
C PRO A 316 -18.05 4.94 -5.81
N THR A 317 -18.16 6.27 -5.89
CA THR A 317 -17.52 7.18 -6.84
C THR A 317 -16.09 7.56 -6.41
N ASP A 318 -15.17 6.69 -6.78
CA ASP A 318 -13.93 6.96 -7.54
C ASP A 318 -12.65 7.57 -6.92
N LYS A 319 -12.59 8.09 -5.68
CA LYS A 319 -11.34 8.72 -5.19
C LYS A 319 -10.53 7.85 -4.21
N PRO A 320 -9.19 7.86 -4.29
CA PRO A 320 -8.37 7.25 -3.29
C PRO A 320 -8.61 7.87 -1.92
N TYR A 321 -8.57 7.05 -0.87
CA TYR A 321 -8.69 7.51 0.49
C TYR A 321 -7.61 6.86 1.37
N VAL A 322 -7.30 7.54 2.47
CA VAL A 322 -6.26 7.10 3.40
C VAL A 322 -6.85 6.85 4.79
N LEU A 323 -6.57 5.68 5.32
CA LEU A 323 -6.80 5.30 6.71
C LEU A 323 -5.48 5.28 7.44
N ARG A 324 -5.48 5.76 8.67
CA ARG A 324 -4.29 5.84 9.52
C ARG A 324 -4.51 5.10 10.83
N THR A 325 -3.51 4.35 11.24
CA THR A 325 -3.42 3.74 12.56
C THR A 325 -2.12 4.20 13.22
N LEU A 326 -2.23 4.70 14.44
CA LEU A 326 -1.10 5.11 15.28
C LEU A 326 -1.02 4.14 16.45
N SER A 327 0.17 3.56 16.66
CA SER A 327 0.44 2.74 17.83
C SER A 327 1.70 3.22 18.54
N THR A 328 1.68 3.18 19.86
CA THR A 328 2.83 3.54 20.70
C THR A 328 3.36 2.29 21.38
N ASP A 329 4.68 2.17 21.46
CA ASP A 329 5.39 1.16 22.22
C ASP A 329 6.30 1.86 23.23
N SER A 330 5.87 1.86 24.49
CA SER A 330 6.58 2.49 25.59
C SER A 330 7.87 1.76 25.99
N VAL A 331 8.04 0.49 25.61
CA VAL A 331 9.26 -0.28 25.89
C VAL A 331 10.37 0.16 24.96
N THR A 332 10.05 0.32 23.68
CA THR A 332 11.02 0.75 22.66
C THR A 332 11.09 2.28 22.49
N GLY A 333 10.14 3.01 23.09
CA GLY A 333 10.05 4.46 22.95
C GLY A 333 9.68 4.89 21.53
N LYS A 334 8.89 4.09 20.81
CA LYS A 334 8.53 4.33 19.41
C LYS A 334 7.03 4.53 19.22
N THR A 335 6.68 5.47 18.36
CA THR A 335 5.34 5.58 17.76
C THR A 335 5.41 5.02 16.34
N THR A 336 4.63 3.99 16.03
CA THR A 336 4.49 3.45 14.67
C THR A 336 3.23 4.01 14.03
N VAL A 337 3.39 4.53 12.81
CA VAL A 337 2.32 5.04 11.95
C VAL A 337 2.14 4.06 10.81
N THR A 338 0.91 3.63 10.58
CA THR A 338 0.53 2.83 9.41
C THR A 338 -0.54 3.57 8.64
N LEU A 339 -0.26 3.85 7.37
CA LEU A 339 -1.19 4.37 6.39
C LEU A 339 -1.65 3.23 5.48
N ILE A 340 -2.96 3.13 5.27
CA ILE A 340 -3.57 2.26 4.28
C ILE A 340 -4.24 3.16 3.26
N ILE A 341 -3.73 3.16 2.03
CA ILE A 341 -4.19 3.98 0.92
C ILE A 341 -4.93 3.07 -0.03
N ARG A 342 -6.22 3.31 -0.23
CA ARG A 342 -7.10 2.47 -1.06
C ARG A 342 -7.62 3.26 -2.23
N ASN A 343 -7.56 2.70 -3.43
CA ASN A 343 -8.26 3.18 -4.60
C ASN A 343 -9.48 2.29 -4.87
N PRO A 344 -10.68 2.66 -4.40
CA PRO A 344 -11.88 1.87 -4.66
C PRO A 344 -12.40 2.02 -6.11
N SER A 345 -11.76 2.85 -6.94
CA SER A 345 -12.21 3.15 -8.30
C SER A 345 -11.71 2.16 -9.34
N ALA A 346 -12.38 2.16 -10.49
CA ALA A 346 -11.89 1.48 -11.69
C ALA A 346 -10.79 2.26 -12.43
N SER A 347 -10.47 3.48 -11.99
CA SER A 347 -9.49 4.37 -12.64
C SER A 347 -8.11 4.22 -12.01
N VAL A 348 -7.06 4.48 -12.78
CA VAL A 348 -5.67 4.53 -12.27
C VAL A 348 -5.35 5.96 -11.83
N TYR A 349 -4.76 6.11 -10.65
CA TYR A 349 -4.27 7.38 -10.14
C TYR A 349 -2.76 7.42 -10.24
N LYS A 350 -2.22 8.35 -11.03
CA LYS A 350 -0.78 8.61 -11.06
C LYS A 350 -0.45 9.80 -10.20
N ASN A 351 0.70 9.77 -9.53
CA ASN A 351 1.23 10.89 -8.75
C ASN A 351 0.26 11.40 -7.66
N LEU A 352 -0.43 10.49 -6.97
CA LEU A 352 -1.19 10.78 -5.76
C LEU A 352 -0.22 11.29 -4.69
N LEU A 353 -0.42 12.54 -4.25
CA LEU A 353 0.37 13.13 -3.17
C LEU A 353 -0.29 12.87 -1.82
N VAL A 354 0.39 12.09 -0.97
CA VAL A 354 0.04 11.91 0.43
C VAL A 354 1.04 12.68 1.27
N SER A 355 0.55 13.54 2.16
CA SER A 355 1.37 14.42 2.99
C SER A 355 0.95 14.34 4.45
N GLU A 356 1.92 14.13 5.35
CA GLU A 356 1.73 14.19 6.79
C GLU A 356 2.65 15.23 7.42
N LEU A 357 2.06 16.16 8.18
CA LEU A 357 2.80 17.03 9.08
C LEU A 357 2.84 16.39 10.46
N ILE A 358 3.96 15.75 10.79
CA ILE A 358 4.21 15.16 12.12
C ILE A 358 4.33 16.28 13.14
N PRO A 359 3.53 16.27 14.23
CA PRO A 359 3.62 17.26 15.30
C PRO A 359 5.04 17.37 15.88
N ARG A 360 5.44 18.60 16.20
CA ARG A 360 6.77 18.90 16.73
C ARG A 360 7.08 18.18 18.04
N GLU A 361 6.05 17.89 18.83
CA GLU A 361 6.12 17.14 20.09
C GLU A 361 6.59 15.69 19.86
N LEU A 362 6.28 15.11 18.69
CA LEU A 362 6.71 13.76 18.30
C LEU A 362 8.07 13.77 17.62
N ALA A 363 8.33 14.73 16.74
CA ALA A 363 9.57 14.85 16.00
C ALA A 363 9.99 16.31 15.84
N LEU A 364 11.14 16.67 16.44
CA LEU A 364 11.77 17.98 16.26
C LEU A 364 12.51 18.08 14.92
N ASP A 365 12.97 16.93 14.40
CA ASP A 365 13.72 16.81 13.16
C ASP A 365 13.53 15.42 12.53
N SER A 366 13.88 15.34 11.26
CA SER A 366 13.76 14.17 10.38
C SER A 366 14.56 12.95 10.84
N SER A 367 15.57 13.10 11.70
CA SER A 367 16.38 11.96 12.20
C SER A 367 15.59 11.02 13.12
N LYS A 368 14.44 11.48 13.62
CA LYS A 368 13.54 10.66 14.45
C LYS A 368 12.71 9.67 13.63
N ILE A 369 12.66 9.82 12.32
CA ILE A 369 11.80 9.06 11.42
C ILE A 369 12.56 7.90 10.79
N SER A 370 11.97 6.72 10.79
CA SER A 370 12.49 5.53 10.13
C SER A 370 11.38 4.82 9.37
N PHE A 371 11.56 4.67 8.05
CA PHE A 371 10.61 3.98 7.17
C PHE A 371 10.83 2.47 7.20
N SER A 372 9.74 1.70 7.24
CA SER A 372 9.79 0.25 7.23
C SER A 372 9.51 -0.35 5.85
N ASP A 373 8.70 0.31 5.03
CA ASP A 373 8.31 -0.16 3.69
C ASP A 373 8.70 0.83 2.58
N LYS A 374 7.96 1.91 2.37
CA LYS A 374 8.15 2.89 1.30
C LYS A 374 8.71 4.19 1.86
N GLN A 375 9.91 4.57 1.39
CA GLN A 375 10.53 5.83 1.77
C GLN A 375 9.70 7.02 1.28
N GLY A 376 9.47 7.98 2.18
CA GLY A 376 8.92 9.29 1.87
C GLY A 376 10.01 10.34 1.76
N VAL A 377 9.69 11.47 1.12
CA VAL A 377 10.53 12.68 1.15
C VAL A 377 10.23 13.40 2.46
N VAL A 378 11.27 13.64 3.26
CA VAL A 378 11.15 14.27 4.57
C VAL A 378 11.70 15.69 4.52
N SER A 379 10.98 16.63 5.11
CA SER A 379 11.42 18.02 5.25
C SER A 379 11.11 18.56 6.64
N ASP A 380 12.12 19.17 7.28
CA ASP A 380 11.98 19.81 8.57
C ASP A 380 11.30 21.17 8.40
N THR A 381 10.16 21.36 9.07
CA THR A 381 9.41 22.61 9.08
C THR A 381 9.50 23.23 10.48
N GLY A 382 9.38 24.55 10.60
CA GLY A 382 9.35 25.19 11.93
C GLY A 382 8.20 24.70 12.85
N LYS A 383 7.20 24.00 12.27
CA LYS A 383 6.01 23.48 12.94
C LYS A 383 6.07 21.97 13.25
N GLY A 384 7.11 21.27 12.82
CA GLY A 384 7.22 19.81 12.90
C GLY A 384 7.88 19.23 11.65
N VAL A 385 7.79 17.92 11.45
CA VAL A 385 8.42 17.27 10.29
C VAL A 385 7.35 16.91 9.26
N GLU A 386 7.52 17.35 8.01
CA GLU A 386 6.63 16.99 6.92
C GLU A 386 7.17 15.77 6.17
N VAL A 387 6.30 14.80 5.91
CA VAL A 387 6.61 13.60 5.13
C VAL A 387 5.67 13.53 3.94
N ASN A 388 6.26 13.41 2.75
CA ASN A 388 5.54 13.43 1.48
C ASN A 388 5.82 12.14 0.69
N TRP A 389 4.77 11.56 0.12
CA TRP A 389 4.86 10.43 -0.80
C TRP A 389 4.15 10.75 -2.11
N LEU A 390 4.82 10.44 -3.22
CA LEU A 390 4.23 10.43 -4.55
C LEU A 390 3.93 8.99 -4.95
N ILE A 391 2.66 8.69 -5.22
CA ILE A 391 2.17 7.32 -5.32
C ILE A 391 1.38 7.13 -6.61
N ASP A 392 1.72 6.09 -7.36
CA ASP A 392 0.84 5.56 -8.39
C ASP A 392 0.00 4.44 -7.79
N LEU A 393 -1.30 4.45 -8.05
CA LEU A 393 -2.27 3.54 -7.47
C LEU A 393 -3.19 3.03 -8.57
N ASN A 394 -3.15 1.72 -8.82
CA ASN A 394 -3.97 1.10 -9.86
C ASN A 394 -5.45 1.04 -9.43
N ALA A 395 -6.32 0.69 -10.37
CA ALA A 395 -7.73 0.43 -10.09
C ALA A 395 -7.88 -0.68 -9.02
N ASN A 396 -8.74 -0.46 -8.02
CA ASN A 396 -8.98 -1.38 -6.89
C ASN A 396 -7.74 -1.75 -6.06
N ASP A 397 -6.67 -0.97 -6.16
CA ASP A 397 -5.40 -1.25 -5.49
C ASP A 397 -5.40 -0.75 -4.02
N GLU A 398 -4.59 -1.41 -3.19
CA GLU A 398 -4.34 -1.03 -1.80
C GLU A 398 -2.83 -0.97 -1.56
N LEU A 399 -2.35 0.18 -1.10
CA LEU A 399 -0.98 0.38 -0.69
C LEU A 399 -0.90 0.59 0.82
N ARG A 400 0.01 -0.14 1.47
CA ARG A 400 0.37 0.05 2.88
C ARG A 400 1.71 0.79 2.98
N ILE A 401 1.74 1.81 3.85
CA ILE A 401 2.96 2.55 4.21
C ILE A 401 3.08 2.55 5.73
N THR A 402 4.29 2.31 6.23
CA THR A 402 4.61 2.11 7.64
C THR A 402 5.93 2.79 7.93
N TYR A 403 5.90 3.68 8.90
CA TYR A 403 7.10 4.31 9.43
C TYR A 403 7.00 4.45 10.95
N SER A 404 8.13 4.68 11.59
CA SER A 404 8.23 4.85 13.02
C SER A 404 8.89 6.17 13.38
N ILE A 405 8.48 6.73 14.51
CA ILE A 405 9.03 7.92 15.13
C ILE A 405 9.62 7.49 16.47
N SER A 406 10.88 7.82 16.72
CA SER A 406 11.58 7.46 17.98
C SER A 406 11.19 8.39 19.14
N SER A 407 9.89 8.46 19.42
CA SER A 407 9.26 9.20 20.52
C SER A 407 7.88 8.61 20.85
N VAL A 408 7.45 8.73 22.11
CA VAL A 408 6.10 8.39 22.60
C VAL A 408 5.64 9.51 23.53
N LEU A 409 4.41 10.00 23.33
CA LEU A 409 3.83 11.02 24.18
C LEU A 409 3.05 10.39 25.33
N SER A 410 3.07 11.04 26.49
CA SER A 410 2.24 10.69 27.64
C SER A 410 0.80 11.20 27.54
N GLU A 411 0.54 12.12 26.61
CA GLU A 411 -0.77 12.74 26.37
C GLU A 411 -1.24 12.45 24.95
N TYR A 412 -2.48 11.98 24.79
CA TYR A 412 -2.98 11.49 23.50
C TYR A 412 -3.72 12.54 22.65
N SER A 413 -3.96 13.74 23.19
CA SER A 413 -4.57 14.86 22.46
C SER A 413 -3.80 15.23 21.19
N VAL A 414 -2.47 15.16 21.23
CA VAL A 414 -1.61 15.43 20.05
C VAL A 414 -1.83 14.43 18.91
N TYR A 415 -2.06 13.14 19.22
CA TYR A 415 -2.37 12.12 18.21
C TYR A 415 -3.73 12.34 17.54
N TYR A 416 -4.66 12.98 18.25
CA TYR A 416 -5.98 13.34 17.75
C TYR A 416 -5.93 14.49 16.73
N ASP A 417 -5.25 15.58 17.10
CA ASP A 417 -5.16 16.79 16.28
C ASP A 417 -4.20 16.67 15.10
N TRP A 418 -3.38 15.61 15.08
CA TRP A 418 -2.51 15.32 13.96
C TRP A 418 -3.33 15.20 12.66
N GLN A 419 -3.11 16.12 11.73
CA GLN A 419 -3.79 16.15 10.43
C GLN A 419 -3.07 15.28 9.39
N LEU A 420 -3.86 14.69 8.49
CA LEU A 420 -3.39 13.95 7.33
C LEU A 420 -3.95 14.67 6.11
N ASN A 421 -3.07 15.12 5.22
CA ASN A 421 -3.44 15.80 4.00
C ASN A 421 -3.32 14.81 2.84
N THR A 422 -4.44 14.55 2.16
CA THR A 422 -4.44 13.77 0.92
C THR A 422 -4.83 14.70 -0.21
N LEU A 423 -3.90 14.95 -1.11
CA LEU A 423 -4.16 15.69 -2.32
C LEU A 423 -4.11 14.70 -3.48
N ALA A 424 -5.29 14.21 -3.83
CA ALA A 424 -5.47 13.53 -5.10
C ALA A 424 -5.39 14.58 -6.21
N THR A 425 -4.20 14.75 -6.79
CA THR A 425 -4.11 15.27 -8.14
C THR A 425 -4.74 14.21 -9.03
N GLU A 426 -6.00 14.40 -9.40
CA GLU A 426 -6.52 13.80 -10.62
C GLU A 426 -5.62 14.31 -11.73
N GLN A 427 -4.58 13.56 -12.08
CA GLN A 427 -3.88 13.78 -13.32
C GLN A 427 -4.88 13.35 -14.40
N LYS A 428 -5.82 14.24 -14.74
CA LYS A 428 -6.48 14.19 -16.03
C LYS A 428 -5.34 14.22 -17.02
N THR A 429 -4.97 13.05 -17.54
CA THR A 429 -4.09 12.97 -18.68
C THR A 429 -4.71 13.90 -19.71
N ALA A 430 -4.01 14.98 -20.03
CA ALA A 430 -4.57 16.01 -20.88
C ALA A 430 -4.95 15.32 -22.19
N LEU A 431 -6.09 15.63 -22.78
CA LEU A 431 -6.53 14.96 -24.00
C LEU A 431 -5.45 15.02 -25.09
N GLU A 432 -4.64 16.08 -25.11
CA GLU A 432 -3.49 16.25 -26.00
C GLU A 432 -2.43 15.13 -25.87
N ASP A 433 -2.29 14.50 -24.70
CA ASP A 433 -1.41 13.34 -24.49
C ASP A 433 -2.07 12.03 -24.96
N LEU A 434 -3.41 11.99 -25.01
CA LEU A 434 -4.18 10.80 -25.39
C LEU A 434 -4.67 10.80 -26.84
N LEU A 435 -4.70 11.96 -27.49
CA LEU A 435 -5.29 12.18 -28.79
C LEU A 435 -4.25 12.76 -29.74
N SER A 436 -4.01 12.08 -30.86
CA SER A 436 -3.10 12.56 -31.90
C SER A 436 -3.74 12.48 -33.29
N VAL A 437 -3.50 13.50 -34.12
CA VAL A 437 -3.83 13.43 -35.56
C VAL A 437 -2.68 12.73 -36.26
N VAL A 438 -2.90 11.48 -36.64
CA VAL A 438 -1.87 10.61 -37.24
C VAL A 438 -1.66 10.97 -38.71
N GLN A 439 -2.72 11.38 -39.39
CA GLN A 439 -2.71 11.70 -40.81
C GLN A 439 -3.73 12.80 -41.09
N ILE A 440 -3.38 13.74 -41.97
CA ILE A 440 -4.29 14.74 -42.51
C ILE A 440 -3.92 15.07 -43.95
N GLU A 441 -4.83 14.77 -44.87
CA GLU A 441 -4.60 14.90 -46.31
C GLU A 441 -5.70 15.74 -46.95
N SER A 442 -5.33 16.52 -47.96
CA SER A 442 -6.25 17.30 -48.80
C SER A 442 -6.10 16.85 -50.25
N GLU A 443 -7.22 16.72 -50.95
CA GLU A 443 -7.23 16.60 -52.40
C GLU A 443 -6.84 17.93 -53.06
N GLN A 444 -6.34 17.87 -54.31
CA GLN A 444 -6.14 19.05 -55.15
C GLN A 444 -7.51 19.55 -55.64
N ILE A 445 -7.79 20.83 -55.48
CA ILE A 445 -9.11 21.41 -55.73
C ILE A 445 -9.02 22.42 -56.87
N SER A 446 -10.01 22.46 -57.76
CA SER A 446 -10.09 23.55 -58.74
C SER A 446 -10.66 24.81 -58.11
N ALA A 447 -10.34 25.99 -58.64
CA ALA A 447 -11.00 27.23 -58.22
C ALA A 447 -12.53 27.13 -58.39
N GLY A 448 -13.30 27.47 -57.36
CA GLY A 448 -14.77 27.29 -57.33
C GLY A 448 -15.22 25.86 -57.04
N GLY A 449 -14.30 24.91 -56.94
CA GLY A 449 -14.57 23.48 -56.78
C GLY A 449 -14.78 23.05 -55.33
N VAL A 450 -15.15 21.79 -55.17
CA VAL A 450 -15.22 21.09 -53.89
C VAL A 450 -14.15 20.01 -53.87
N GLY A 451 -13.39 19.92 -52.78
CA GLY A 451 -12.44 18.82 -52.54
C GLY A 451 -12.60 18.25 -51.15
N LYS A 452 -11.94 17.12 -50.87
CA LYS A 452 -12.01 16.45 -49.57
C LYS A 452 -10.77 16.69 -48.73
N ILE A 453 -10.99 16.81 -47.43
CA ILE A 453 -9.99 16.72 -46.38
C ILE A 453 -10.32 15.49 -45.54
N HIS A 454 -9.38 14.56 -45.48
CA HIS A 454 -9.47 13.33 -44.71
C HIS A 454 -8.43 13.36 -43.59
N ALA A 455 -8.86 13.09 -42.36
CA ALA A 455 -7.97 13.01 -41.22
C ALA A 455 -8.18 11.73 -40.42
N VAL A 456 -7.09 11.12 -39.98
CA VAL A 456 -7.09 9.93 -39.11
C VAL A 456 -6.62 10.34 -37.72
N VAL A 457 -7.44 10.07 -36.71
CA VAL A 457 -7.16 10.41 -35.32
C VAL A 457 -6.97 9.14 -34.50
N LEU A 458 -5.88 9.07 -33.74
CA LEU A 458 -5.62 8.01 -32.78
C LEU A 458 -5.96 8.50 -31.37
N TYR A 459 -6.83 7.76 -30.69
CA TYR A 459 -7.10 7.95 -29.27
C TYR A 459 -6.56 6.76 -28.49
N THR A 460 -5.62 7.01 -27.59
CA THR A 460 -4.95 6.00 -26.76
C THR A 460 -5.57 5.82 -25.38
N GLY A 461 -6.58 6.64 -25.03
CA GLY A 461 -7.24 6.54 -23.73
C GLY A 461 -8.09 5.27 -23.58
N ASP A 462 -8.28 4.88 -22.32
CA ASP A 462 -8.90 3.61 -21.93
C ASP A 462 -10.44 3.67 -21.84
N THR A 463 -11.03 4.86 -21.91
CA THR A 463 -12.48 5.06 -21.86
C THR A 463 -12.96 5.85 -23.08
N PRO A 464 -14.11 5.54 -23.69
CA PRO A 464 -14.61 6.28 -24.85
C PRO A 464 -14.77 7.77 -24.54
N VAL A 465 -14.39 8.64 -25.48
CA VAL A 465 -14.39 10.09 -25.27
C VAL A 465 -15.21 10.81 -26.34
N PRO A 466 -16.19 11.67 -25.97
CA PRO A 466 -16.91 12.49 -26.94
C PRO A 466 -16.01 13.62 -27.45
N ILE A 467 -16.01 13.84 -28.75
CA ILE A 467 -15.28 14.89 -29.44
C ILE A 467 -16.20 15.70 -30.35
N THR A 468 -15.81 16.95 -30.61
CA THR A 468 -16.36 17.80 -31.67
C THR A 468 -15.22 18.25 -32.57
N ALA A 469 -15.24 17.89 -33.84
CA ALA A 469 -14.23 18.25 -34.83
C ALA A 469 -14.80 19.25 -35.86
N PHE A 470 -14.01 20.22 -36.29
CA PHE A 470 -14.37 21.16 -37.36
C PHE A 470 -13.14 21.70 -38.08
N LEU A 471 -13.34 22.28 -39.26
CA LEU A 471 -12.27 22.96 -40.01
C LEU A 471 -12.36 24.47 -39.83
N GLU A 472 -11.24 25.09 -39.44
CA GLU A 472 -11.02 26.52 -39.64
C GLU A 472 -10.43 26.73 -41.03
N VAL A 473 -11.27 27.24 -41.93
CA VAL A 473 -10.94 27.50 -43.33
C VAL A 473 -10.67 28.99 -43.56
N PRO A 474 -9.90 29.38 -44.59
CA PRO A 474 -9.68 30.78 -44.94
C PRO A 474 -10.98 31.52 -45.30
N SER A 475 -10.95 32.86 -45.25
CA SER A 475 -12.10 33.68 -45.62
C SER A 475 -12.57 33.37 -47.05
N GLY A 476 -13.88 33.20 -47.21
CA GLY A 476 -14.52 32.86 -48.49
C GLY A 476 -14.63 31.35 -48.77
N PHE A 477 -13.96 30.49 -48.00
CA PHE A 477 -14.09 29.05 -48.13
C PHE A 477 -15.30 28.54 -47.34
N GLY A 478 -15.91 27.45 -47.81
CA GLY A 478 -16.96 26.72 -47.09
C GLY A 478 -16.46 25.35 -46.63
N SER A 479 -16.99 24.83 -45.52
CA SER A 479 -16.74 23.45 -45.07
C SER A 479 -18.05 22.70 -44.82
N LYS A 480 -18.08 21.40 -45.14
CA LYS A 480 -19.22 20.51 -44.91
C LYS A 480 -18.74 19.13 -44.41
N PRO A 481 -19.20 18.65 -43.24
CA PRO A 481 -20.06 19.37 -42.29
C PRO A 481 -19.32 20.56 -41.65
N GLN A 482 -20.06 21.52 -41.11
CA GLN A 482 -19.47 22.63 -40.34
C GLN A 482 -18.83 22.13 -39.03
N SER A 483 -19.40 21.08 -38.43
CA SER A 483 -18.87 20.40 -37.25
C SER A 483 -19.30 18.94 -37.26
N LEU A 484 -18.44 18.07 -36.74
CA LEU A 484 -18.63 16.63 -36.66
C LEU A 484 -18.53 16.20 -35.20
N VAL A 485 -19.61 15.65 -34.65
CA VAL A 485 -19.68 15.16 -33.26
C VAL A 485 -19.54 13.64 -33.28
N ARG A 486 -18.56 13.10 -32.55
CA ARG A 486 -18.27 11.66 -32.47
C ARG A 486 -17.89 11.26 -31.06
N THR A 487 -18.05 9.98 -30.75
CA THR A 487 -17.41 9.36 -29.58
C THR A 487 -16.30 8.47 -30.08
N LEU A 488 -15.06 8.77 -29.69
CA LEU A 488 -13.91 7.94 -30.01
C LEU A 488 -13.90 6.71 -29.09
N PRO A 489 -13.93 5.48 -29.62
CA PRO A 489 -13.76 4.28 -28.81
C PRO A 489 -12.38 4.25 -28.15
N ALA A 490 -12.27 3.62 -26.98
CA ALA A 490 -10.98 3.43 -26.31
C ALA A 490 -9.95 2.75 -27.22
N ARG A 491 -8.70 3.24 -27.20
CA ARG A 491 -7.55 2.69 -27.96
C ARG A 491 -7.83 2.46 -29.44
N SER A 492 -8.43 3.43 -30.13
CA SER A 492 -8.88 3.27 -31.51
C SER A 492 -8.40 4.37 -32.45
N TYR A 493 -8.44 4.05 -33.75
CA TYR A 493 -8.34 5.03 -34.83
C TYR A 493 -9.75 5.44 -35.26
N SER A 494 -9.92 6.68 -35.68
CA SER A 494 -11.19 7.19 -36.22
C SER A 494 -10.94 8.16 -37.37
N ASP A 495 -11.71 7.96 -38.44
CA ASP A 495 -11.69 8.78 -39.63
C ASP A 495 -12.61 10.00 -39.48
N LEU A 496 -12.10 11.17 -39.86
CA LEU A 496 -12.82 12.43 -39.91
C LEU A 496 -12.76 12.99 -41.33
N ASP A 497 -13.92 13.03 -41.99
CA ASP A 497 -14.05 13.50 -43.37
C ASP A 497 -14.77 14.85 -43.43
N PHE A 498 -14.20 15.77 -44.22
CA PHE A 498 -14.77 17.08 -44.53
C PHE A 498 -14.67 17.36 -46.03
N GLU A 499 -15.68 18.02 -46.57
CA GLU A 499 -15.65 18.66 -47.88
C GLU A 499 -15.31 20.14 -47.70
N ILE A 500 -14.42 20.67 -48.53
CA ILE A 500 -14.08 22.09 -48.57
C ILE A 500 -14.42 22.68 -49.93
N GLN A 501 -15.14 23.80 -49.92
CA GLN A 501 -15.53 24.56 -51.11
C GLN A 501 -14.64 25.79 -51.25
N THR A 502 -14.02 25.96 -52.42
CA THR A 502 -13.11 27.09 -52.69
C THR A 502 -13.85 28.21 -53.45
N PRO A 503 -13.44 29.49 -53.30
CA PRO A 503 -13.96 30.58 -54.12
C PRO A 503 -13.59 30.44 -55.61
N GLU A 504 -14.44 30.92 -56.52
CA GLU A 504 -14.20 30.86 -57.98
C GLU A 504 -12.90 31.55 -58.45
N ASN A 505 -12.44 32.57 -57.71
CA ASN A 505 -11.24 33.33 -58.03
C ASN A 505 -10.03 32.96 -57.15
N SER A 506 -10.05 31.78 -56.53
CA SER A 506 -8.95 31.31 -55.69
C SER A 506 -7.89 30.55 -56.51
N GLY A 507 -6.63 30.62 -56.07
CA GLY A 507 -5.51 29.89 -56.68
C GLY A 507 -4.31 29.87 -55.75
N GLY A 508 -3.47 28.84 -55.87
CA GLY A 508 -2.27 28.69 -55.04
C GLY A 508 -2.47 27.72 -53.87
N SER A 509 -1.75 27.94 -52.77
CA SER A 509 -1.81 27.09 -51.58
C SER A 509 -2.41 27.88 -50.41
N SER A 510 -3.37 27.29 -49.71
CA SER A 510 -3.98 27.87 -48.51
C SER A 510 -3.93 26.88 -47.35
N SER A 511 -3.69 27.36 -46.13
CA SER A 511 -3.67 26.50 -44.94
C SER A 511 -5.08 26.34 -44.36
N VAL A 512 -5.43 25.11 -44.00
CA VAL A 512 -6.65 24.78 -43.26
C VAL A 512 -6.26 24.11 -41.95
N ASN A 513 -6.93 24.48 -40.86
CA ASN A 513 -6.71 23.86 -39.56
C ASN A 513 -7.87 22.94 -39.19
N LEU A 514 -7.60 21.66 -38.98
CA LEU A 514 -8.49 20.76 -38.25
C LEU A 514 -8.41 21.08 -36.76
N VAL A 515 -9.56 21.37 -36.17
CA VAL A 515 -9.72 21.61 -34.73
C VAL A 515 -10.56 20.48 -34.14
N ILE A 516 -10.06 19.83 -33.08
CA ILE A 516 -10.80 18.80 -32.34
C ILE A 516 -10.93 19.25 -30.88
N LEU A 517 -12.16 19.30 -30.38
CA LEU A 517 -12.51 19.67 -29.01
C LEU A 517 -13.01 18.46 -28.23
N SER A 518 -12.57 18.31 -26.97
CA SER A 518 -13.25 17.47 -25.97
C SER A 518 -13.25 18.18 -24.62
N GLY A 519 -14.42 18.48 -24.08
CA GLY A 519 -14.55 19.31 -22.87
C GLY A 519 -13.86 20.66 -23.04
N SER A 520 -12.85 20.95 -22.21
CA SER A 520 -12.06 22.19 -22.24
C SER A 520 -10.74 22.09 -23.03
N THR A 521 -10.47 20.94 -23.65
CA THR A 521 -9.21 20.68 -24.36
C THR A 521 -9.38 20.80 -25.87
N GLN A 522 -8.33 21.26 -26.55
CA GLN A 522 -8.31 21.51 -27.99
C GLN A 522 -7.04 20.96 -28.63
N LEU A 523 -7.20 20.16 -29.69
CA LEU A 523 -6.12 19.71 -30.57
C LEU A 523 -6.23 20.41 -31.92
N ARG A 524 -5.10 20.82 -32.51
CA ARG A 524 -5.02 21.49 -33.82
C ARG A 524 -4.05 20.77 -34.74
N ALA A 525 -4.45 20.51 -35.98
CA ALA A 525 -3.59 20.01 -37.04
C ALA A 525 -3.77 20.83 -38.31
N THR A 526 -2.68 21.24 -38.95
CA THR A 526 -2.70 22.09 -40.14
C THR A 526 -2.35 21.28 -41.38
N THR A 527 -3.12 21.44 -42.46
CA THR A 527 -2.83 20.85 -43.76
C THR A 527 -2.91 21.91 -44.88
N PRO A 528 -2.04 21.87 -45.89
CA PRO A 528 -2.16 22.73 -47.06
C PRO A 528 -3.22 22.19 -48.02
N VAL A 529 -4.08 23.08 -48.51
CA VAL A 529 -5.01 22.84 -49.61
C VAL A 529 -4.45 23.49 -50.87
N ILE A 530 -4.24 22.68 -51.91
CA ILE A 530 -3.70 23.14 -53.19
C ILE A 530 -4.86 23.42 -54.15
N ILE A 531 -4.92 24.65 -54.64
CA ILE A 531 -5.98 25.15 -55.52
C ILE A 531 -5.40 25.40 -56.91
N SER A 532 -5.85 24.60 -57.86
CA SER A 532 -5.56 24.78 -59.28
C SER A 532 -6.30 26.00 -59.81
N SER A 533 -5.56 27.03 -60.21
CA SER A 533 -6.12 28.12 -61.01
C SER A 533 -6.68 27.56 -62.32
N PRO A 534 -7.80 28.09 -62.84
CA PRO A 534 -8.24 27.76 -64.19
C PRO A 534 -7.10 28.15 -65.11
N HIS A 535 -6.49 27.15 -65.76
CA HIS A 535 -5.48 27.42 -66.77
C HIS A 535 -6.18 28.31 -67.81
N PRO A 536 -5.73 29.54 -68.09
CA PRO A 536 -6.28 30.28 -69.21
C PRO A 536 -6.11 29.37 -70.42
N ALA A 537 -7.19 29.14 -71.17
CA ALA A 537 -7.16 28.31 -72.37
C ALA A 537 -6.11 28.88 -73.33
N THR A 538 -4.87 28.43 -73.18
CA THR A 538 -3.77 28.75 -74.06
C THR A 538 -4.12 28.05 -75.35
N GLY A 539 -4.42 28.86 -76.38
CA GLY A 539 -4.57 28.38 -77.74
C GLY A 539 -3.47 27.36 -78.03
N GLY A 540 -3.89 26.17 -78.45
CA GLY A 540 -3.06 24.97 -78.49
C GLY A 540 -1.66 25.23 -79.02
N ILE A 541 -0.68 25.16 -78.12
CA ILE A 541 0.70 24.96 -78.54
C ILE A 541 0.80 23.49 -78.88
N ASP A 542 1.03 23.22 -80.17
CA ASP A 542 1.25 21.90 -80.74
C ASP A 542 2.40 21.17 -80.01
N ILE A 543 2.02 20.28 -79.10
CA ILE A 543 2.88 19.53 -78.17
C ILE A 543 3.80 18.56 -78.93
N SER A 544 3.57 18.34 -80.23
CA SER A 544 4.41 17.50 -81.09
C SER A 544 5.86 18.01 -81.22
N LYS A 545 6.13 19.30 -80.99
CA LYS A 545 7.49 19.86 -81.05
C LYS A 545 8.21 19.95 -79.70
N ILE A 546 7.51 19.88 -78.58
CA ILE A 546 8.10 19.96 -77.22
C ILE A 546 8.55 18.57 -76.73
N GLY A 547 7.93 17.49 -77.21
CA GLY A 547 8.29 16.11 -76.85
C GLY A 547 9.77 15.75 -77.13
N VAL A 548 10.36 16.30 -78.19
CA VAL A 548 11.77 16.05 -78.54
C VAL A 548 12.74 16.74 -77.57
N ILE A 549 12.39 17.94 -77.08
CA ILE A 549 13.23 18.69 -76.13
C ILE A 549 13.13 18.08 -74.74
N ILE A 550 11.92 17.69 -74.30
CA ILE A 550 11.73 17.04 -73.00
C ILE A 550 12.40 15.65 -72.96
N ALA A 551 12.30 14.86 -74.04
CA ALA A 551 13.01 13.58 -74.12
C ALA A 551 14.53 13.74 -74.07
N ALA A 552 15.10 14.77 -74.72
CA ALA A 552 16.53 15.06 -74.67
C ALA A 552 16.99 15.53 -73.28
N VAL A 553 16.18 16.34 -72.59
CA VAL A 553 16.47 16.81 -71.22
C VAL A 553 16.36 15.67 -70.21
N ILE A 554 15.34 14.79 -70.33
CA ILE A 554 15.21 13.61 -69.48
C ILE A 554 16.37 12.65 -69.73
N ALA A 555 16.79 12.42 -70.98
CA ALA A 555 17.96 11.60 -71.29
C ALA A 555 19.24 12.19 -70.68
N ALA A 556 19.45 13.51 -70.76
CA ALA A 556 20.60 14.18 -70.16
C ALA A 556 20.59 14.11 -68.63
N ILE A 557 19.42 14.25 -67.99
CA ILE A 557 19.25 14.13 -66.54
C ILE A 557 19.51 12.68 -66.11
N VAL A 558 18.96 11.68 -66.80
CA VAL A 558 19.20 10.26 -66.51
C VAL A 558 20.68 9.91 -66.69
N LEU A 559 21.37 10.48 -67.67
CA LEU A 559 22.80 10.26 -67.90
C LEU A 559 23.66 10.94 -66.82
N PHE A 560 23.29 12.15 -66.40
CA PHE A 560 23.98 12.90 -65.34
C PHE A 560 23.79 12.29 -63.94
N PHE A 561 22.57 11.86 -63.61
CA PHE A 561 22.25 11.19 -62.34
C PHE A 561 22.68 9.73 -62.32
N GLY A 562 22.62 9.01 -63.44
CA GLY A 562 23.15 7.65 -63.58
C GLY A 562 24.67 7.59 -63.33
N LEU A 563 25.43 8.54 -63.86
CA LEU A 563 26.87 8.65 -63.59
C LEU A 563 27.18 9.02 -62.12
N LYS A 564 26.35 9.84 -61.47
CA LYS A 564 26.48 10.12 -60.02
C LYS A 564 26.08 8.93 -59.14
N PHE A 565 25.09 8.14 -59.54
CA PHE A 565 24.64 6.97 -58.79
C PHE A 565 25.67 5.83 -58.81
N VAL A 566 26.36 5.62 -59.94
CA VAL A 566 27.48 4.66 -60.03
C VAL A 566 28.66 5.08 -59.15
N ARG A 567 28.93 6.39 -58.98
CA ARG A 567 29.94 6.87 -58.01
C ARG A 567 29.48 6.77 -56.55
N SER A 568 28.22 7.05 -56.25
CA SER A 568 27.66 6.93 -54.88
C SER A 568 27.49 5.49 -54.39
N SER A 569 27.33 4.54 -55.30
CA SER A 569 27.20 3.10 -55.00
C SER A 569 28.48 2.51 -54.41
N LEU A 570 29.66 3.07 -54.75
CA LEU A 570 30.94 2.61 -54.20
C LEU A 570 31.19 3.10 -52.77
N ASP A 571 30.58 4.22 -52.33
CA ASP A 571 30.71 4.73 -50.96
C ASP A 571 29.69 4.11 -49.98
N ARG A 572 28.53 3.64 -50.45
CA ARG A 572 27.51 3.00 -49.60
C ARG A 572 27.93 1.62 -49.08
N SER A 573 28.86 0.92 -49.74
CA SER A 573 29.37 -0.36 -49.21
C SER A 573 30.26 -0.18 -47.98
N ARG A 574 30.87 0.99 -47.79
CA ARG A 574 31.67 1.31 -46.58
C ARG A 574 30.77 1.62 -45.38
N TYR A 575 29.67 2.35 -45.56
CA TYR A 575 28.72 2.67 -44.49
C TYR A 575 27.92 1.48 -43.97
N SER A 576 27.67 0.47 -44.81
CA SER A 576 27.00 -0.78 -44.38
C SER A 576 27.88 -1.61 -43.44
N ASN A 577 29.18 -1.66 -43.70
CA ASN A 577 30.11 -2.46 -42.89
C ASN A 577 30.34 -1.86 -41.51
N ASP A 578 30.37 -0.53 -41.37
CA ASP A 578 30.49 0.13 -40.07
C ASP A 578 29.23 -0.03 -39.21
N ARG A 579 28.04 -0.08 -39.82
CA ARG A 579 26.78 -0.37 -39.10
C ARG A 579 26.75 -1.79 -38.56
N VAL A 580 27.19 -2.77 -39.33
CA VAL A 580 27.29 -4.17 -38.87
C VAL A 580 28.35 -4.32 -37.77
N LYS A 581 29.46 -3.58 -37.87
CA LYS A 581 30.51 -3.58 -36.85
C LYS A 581 30.04 -2.97 -35.53
N ASN A 582 29.28 -1.87 -35.59
CA ASN A 582 28.69 -1.23 -34.40
C ASN A 582 27.58 -2.09 -33.76
N LEU A 583 26.76 -2.77 -34.58
CA LEU A 583 25.76 -3.73 -34.08
C LEU A 583 26.41 -4.95 -33.39
N MET A 584 27.54 -5.45 -33.90
CA MET A 584 28.28 -6.53 -33.26
C MET A 584 28.97 -6.09 -31.95
N GLN A 585 29.48 -4.85 -31.88
CA GLN A 585 30.03 -4.31 -30.63
C GLN A 585 28.95 -4.08 -29.58
N PHE A 586 27.78 -3.59 -29.98
CA PHE A 586 26.64 -3.41 -29.08
C PHE A 586 26.13 -4.74 -28.54
N LYS A 587 26.04 -5.78 -29.39
CA LYS A 587 25.69 -7.13 -28.94
C LYS A 587 26.70 -7.70 -27.95
N ARG A 588 28.01 -7.52 -28.17
CA ARG A 588 29.05 -7.91 -27.20
C ARG A 588 28.94 -7.17 -25.86
N MET A 589 28.55 -5.91 -25.85
CA MET A 589 28.32 -5.18 -24.58
C MET A 589 27.16 -5.77 -23.78
N ILE A 590 26.06 -6.15 -24.45
CA ILE A 590 24.90 -6.76 -23.80
C ILE A 590 25.27 -8.14 -23.24
N ASP A 591 26.00 -8.96 -24.01
CA ASP A 591 26.39 -10.30 -23.56
C ASP A 591 27.34 -10.24 -22.34
N ILE A 592 28.25 -9.26 -22.27
CA ILE A 592 29.16 -9.05 -21.12
C ILE A 592 28.41 -8.60 -19.85
N ASP A 593 27.34 -7.83 -20.00
CA ASP A 593 26.53 -7.37 -18.86
C ASP A 593 25.59 -8.47 -18.32
N THR A 594 25.29 -9.46 -19.18
CA THR A 594 24.49 -10.63 -18.81
C THR A 594 25.32 -11.71 -18.11
N GLU A 595 26.64 -11.76 -18.32
CA GLU A 595 27.57 -12.66 -17.62
C GLU A 595 28.04 -12.14 -16.24
N LYS A 596 27.68 -10.90 -15.88
CA LYS A 596 28.02 -10.25 -14.60
C LYS A 596 26.85 -10.12 -13.61
N LYS A 597 25.70 -10.70 -13.93
CA LYS A 597 24.61 -10.97 -13.01
C LYS A 597 24.50 -12.48 -12.82
#